data_AF-A0A2G6G0F8-F1
#
_entry.id   AF-A0A2G6G0F8-F1
#
_cell.length_a   1.000
_cell.length_b   1.000
_cell.length_c   1.000
_cell.angle_alpha   90.00
_cell.angle_beta   90.00
_cell.angle_gamma   90.00
#
_symmetry.space_group_name_H-M   'P 1'
#
loop_
_entity.id
_entity.type
_entity.pdbx_description
1 polymer ?
#
loop_
_entity_poly.entity_id
_entity_poly.type
_entity_poly.pdbx_seq_one_letter_code
_entity_poly.pdbx_strand_id
1 'polypeptide(L)'
;MFASRHILFLAQGLLIVGALGMIPASIQLFRRAVGAGLPPWVVGVIVPVAMLAGYMKAVKVMRKRMRANIARLRAHTGKLWPWQLYPPQLLVFIIAMVVLMRVLKRVLDGQAAGLATLGGIDVAVAVALLVASGEYRRRAD
;
A
#
# COMPACT_ATOMS: atom_id res chain seq x y z
N MET A 1 -24.58 -2.99 -15.92
CA MET A 1 -23.21 -3.44 -16.26
C MET A 1 -22.16 -2.32 -16.24
N PHE A 2 -22.48 -1.08 -16.66
CA PHE A 2 -21.53 0.05 -16.71
C PHE A 2 -21.00 0.56 -15.34
N ALA A 3 -21.85 0.66 -14.31
CA ALA A 3 -21.44 1.19 -13.00
C ALA A 3 -20.31 0.40 -12.32
N SER A 4 -20.29 -0.93 -12.49
CA SER A 4 -19.28 -1.80 -11.89
C SER A 4 -17.89 -1.58 -12.49
N ARG A 5 -17.79 -1.24 -13.79
CA ARG A 5 -16.49 -1.06 -14.46
C ARG A 5 -15.79 0.21 -13.98
N HIS A 6 -16.51 1.32 -13.84
CA HIS A 6 -15.97 2.58 -13.31
C HIS A 6 -15.47 2.45 -11.87
N ILE A 7 -16.19 1.73 -11.01
CA ILE A 7 -15.79 1.49 -9.61
C ILE A 7 -14.49 0.66 -9.55
N LEU A 8 -14.34 -0.35 -10.42
CA LEU A 8 -13.12 -1.16 -10.48
C LEU A 8 -11.91 -0.34 -10.99
N PHE A 9 -12.12 0.54 -11.98
CA PHE A 9 -11.09 1.46 -12.45
C PHE A 9 -10.67 2.47 -11.36
N LEU A 10 -11.63 3.04 -10.63
CA LEU A 10 -11.34 3.94 -9.50
C LEU A 10 -10.56 3.22 -8.40
N ALA A 11 -10.94 1.99 -8.06
CA ALA A 11 -10.23 1.18 -7.07
C ALA A 11 -8.80 0.85 -7.53
N GLN A 12 -8.60 0.52 -8.80
CA GLN A 12 -7.26 0.31 -9.38
C GLN A 12 -6.42 1.60 -9.31
N GLY A 13 -7.00 2.73 -9.74
CA GLY A 13 -6.34 4.03 -9.72
C GLY A 13 -5.88 4.41 -8.32
N LEU A 14 -6.74 4.21 -7.31
CA LEU A 14 -6.40 4.48 -5.92
C LEU A 14 -5.18 3.69 -5.43
N LEU A 15 -5.09 2.40 -5.79
CA LEU A 15 -3.94 1.56 -5.41
C LEU A 15 -2.65 2.01 -6.09
N ILE A 16 -2.72 2.40 -7.36
CA ILE A 16 -1.56 2.89 -8.12
C ILE A 16 -1.09 4.23 -7.54
N VAL A 17 -2.00 5.17 -7.30
CA VAL A 17 -1.67 6.47 -6.68
C VAL A 17 -1.07 6.28 -5.30
N GLY A 18 -1.62 5.38 -4.49
CA GLY A 18 -1.07 5.02 -3.18
C GLY A 18 0.37 4.48 -3.28
N ALA A 19 0.63 3.58 -4.23
CA ALA A 19 1.98 3.06 -4.46
C ALA A 19 2.96 4.14 -4.93
N LEU A 20 2.55 4.97 -5.89
CA LEU A 20 3.36 6.07 -6.42
C LEU A 20 3.70 7.09 -5.34
N GLY A 21 2.82 7.36 -4.38
CA GLY A 21 3.09 8.22 -3.24
C GLY A 21 4.08 7.63 -2.23
N MET A 22 4.14 6.30 -2.11
CA MET A 22 5.04 5.60 -1.18
C MET A 22 6.48 5.50 -1.68
N ILE A 23 6.70 5.47 -3.00
CA ILE A 23 8.04 5.44 -3.59
C ILE A 23 8.90 6.64 -3.14
N PRO A 24 8.50 7.92 -3.35
CA PRO A 24 9.32 9.06 -2.94
C PRO A 24 9.47 9.14 -1.41
N ALA A 25 8.46 8.71 -0.64
CA ALA A 25 8.54 8.63 0.81
C ALA A 25 9.62 7.63 1.26
N SER A 26 9.67 6.44 0.63
CA SER A 26 10.69 5.43 0.92
C SER A 26 12.10 5.92 0.56
N ILE A 27 12.26 6.58 -0.59
CA ILE A 27 13.54 7.17 -1.01
C ILE A 27 14.02 8.20 0.02
N GLN A 28 13.13 9.07 0.51
CA GLN A 28 13.50 10.05 1.52
C GLN A 28 13.95 9.39 2.83
N LEU A 29 13.28 8.32 3.26
CA LEU A 29 13.67 7.57 4.45
C LEU A 29 15.03 6.89 4.30
N PHE A 30 15.30 6.26 3.15
CA PHE A 30 16.61 5.65 2.90
C PHE A 30 17.73 6.68 2.83
N ARG A 31 17.48 7.84 2.21
CA ARG A 31 18.44 8.95 2.20
C ARG A 31 18.77 9.43 3.62
N ARG A 32 17.75 9.58 4.48
CA ARG A 32 17.96 9.93 5.89
C ARG A 32 18.68 8.83 6.66
N ALA A 33 18.37 7.55 6.40
CA ALA A 33 19.05 6.42 7.02
C ALA A 33 20.53 6.38 6.67
N VAL A 34 20.88 6.57 5.40
CA VAL A 34 22.29 6.67 4.94
C VAL A 34 22.98 7.88 5.55
N GLY A 35 22.31 9.03 5.59
CA GLY A 35 22.81 10.24 6.28
C GLY A 35 23.03 10.06 7.78
N ALA A 36 22.28 9.15 8.42
CA ALA A 36 22.45 8.77 9.82
C ALA A 36 23.49 7.65 10.04
N GLY A 37 24.25 7.26 9.01
CA GLY A 37 25.34 6.29 9.10
C GLY A 37 25.03 4.88 8.60
N LEU A 38 23.87 4.64 7.96
CA LEU A 38 23.59 3.34 7.35
C LEU A 38 24.48 3.14 6.10
N PRO A 39 25.23 2.02 6.00
CA PRO A 39 25.98 1.73 4.79
C PRO A 39 25.06 1.59 3.57
N PRO A 40 25.36 2.23 2.41
CA PRO A 40 24.49 2.19 1.23
C PRO A 40 24.19 0.78 0.70
N TRP A 41 25.13 -0.16 0.83
CA TRP A 41 24.92 -1.54 0.41
C TRP A 41 23.79 -2.24 1.18
N VAL A 42 23.53 -1.84 2.43
CA VAL A 42 22.43 -2.36 3.24
C VAL A 42 21.09 -1.99 2.63
N VAL A 43 20.96 -0.77 2.08
CA VAL A 43 19.76 -0.36 1.32
C VAL A 43 19.58 -1.25 0.09
N GLY A 44 20.69 -1.57 -0.59
CA GLY A 44 20.71 -2.50 -1.73
C GLY A 44 20.20 -3.90 -1.40
N VAL A 45 20.28 -4.35 -0.14
CA VAL A 45 19.71 -5.63 0.33
C VAL A 45 18.28 -5.48 0.82
N ILE A 46 17.98 -4.41 1.58
CA ILE A 46 16.64 -4.17 2.14
C ILE A 46 15.60 -4.03 1.04
N VAL A 47 15.92 -3.32 -0.04
CA VAL A 47 14.95 -3.06 -1.13
C VAL A 47 14.47 -4.38 -1.78
N PRO A 48 15.33 -5.27 -2.29
CA PRO A 48 14.90 -6.57 -2.83
C PRO A 48 14.10 -7.41 -1.83
N VAL A 49 14.52 -7.47 -0.57
CA VAL A 49 13.82 -8.22 0.49
C VAL A 49 12.43 -7.65 0.74
N ALA A 50 12.31 -6.33 0.81
CA ALA A 50 11.04 -5.63 0.95
C ALA A 50 10.12 -5.86 -0.26
N MET A 51 10.66 -5.83 -1.48
CA MET A 51 9.90 -6.13 -2.69
C MET A 51 9.34 -7.55 -2.67
N LEU A 52 10.16 -8.55 -2.30
CA LEU A 52 9.72 -9.94 -2.15
C LEU A 52 8.64 -10.09 -1.07
N ALA A 53 8.82 -9.45 0.09
CA ALA A 53 7.83 -9.44 1.15
C ALA A 53 6.51 -8.80 0.69
N GLY A 54 6.58 -7.68 -0.03
CA GLY A 54 5.43 -7.01 -0.64
C GLY A 54 4.69 -7.89 -1.64
N TYR A 55 5.43 -8.56 -2.54
CA TYR A 55 4.89 -9.50 -3.50
C TYR A 55 4.18 -10.67 -2.81
N MET A 56 4.83 -11.30 -1.82
CA MET A 56 4.23 -12.40 -1.04
C MET A 56 2.94 -11.96 -0.35
N LYS A 57 2.93 -10.78 0.28
CA LYS A 57 1.75 -10.21 0.93
C LYS A 57 0.62 -9.96 -0.07
N ALA A 58 0.93 -9.44 -1.26
CA ALA A 58 -0.06 -9.25 -2.31
C ALA A 58 -0.71 -10.58 -2.72
N VAL A 59 0.11 -11.60 -2.99
CA VAL A 59 -0.35 -12.91 -3.46
C VAL A 59 -1.18 -13.63 -2.39
N LYS A 60 -0.66 -13.72 -1.16
CA LYS A 60 -1.27 -14.52 -0.09
C LYS A 60 -2.48 -13.84 0.56
N VAL A 61 -2.40 -12.54 0.82
CA VAL A 61 -3.40 -11.82 1.62
C VAL A 61 -4.31 -10.97 0.74
N MET A 62 -3.74 -10.11 -0.09
CA MET A 62 -4.53 -9.09 -0.80
C MET A 62 -5.38 -9.66 -1.93
N ARG A 63 -4.83 -10.57 -2.75
CA ARG A 63 -5.59 -11.19 -3.85
C ARG A 63 -6.84 -11.92 -3.37
N LYS A 64 -6.79 -12.62 -2.21
CA LYS A 64 -7.97 -13.28 -1.65
C LYS A 64 -9.03 -12.26 -1.23
N ARG A 65 -8.62 -11.20 -0.51
CA ARG A 65 -9.53 -10.14 -0.03
C ARG A 65 -10.12 -9.33 -1.19
N MET A 66 -9.34 -9.02 -2.22
CA MET A 66 -9.82 -8.28 -3.39
C MET A 66 -10.77 -9.09 -4.24
N ARG A 67 -10.52 -10.39 -4.44
CA ARG A 67 -11.50 -11.27 -5.11
C ARG A 67 -12.83 -11.30 -4.36
N ALA A 68 -12.80 -11.37 -3.02
CA ALA A 68 -14.01 -11.29 -2.20
C ALA A 68 -14.72 -9.92 -2.30
N ASN A 69 -13.97 -8.82 -2.33
CA ASN A 69 -14.53 -7.48 -2.55
C ASN A 69 -15.18 -7.34 -3.92
N ILE A 70 -14.51 -7.78 -4.98
CA ILE A 70 -15.04 -7.76 -6.35
C ILE A 70 -16.31 -8.61 -6.45
N ALA A 71 -16.34 -9.79 -5.83
CA ALA A 71 -17.53 -10.63 -5.77
C ALA A 71 -18.69 -9.93 -5.05
N ARG A 72 -18.43 -9.29 -3.90
CA ARG A 72 -19.44 -8.48 -3.17
C ARG A 72 -19.98 -7.32 -4.01
N LEU A 73 -19.10 -6.59 -4.71
CA LEU A 73 -19.47 -5.47 -5.57
C LEU A 73 -20.26 -5.91 -6.81
N ARG A 74 -19.96 -7.10 -7.36
CA ARG A 74 -20.73 -7.65 -8.50
C ARG A 74 -22.09 -8.20 -8.07
N ALA A 75 -22.20 -8.75 -6.86
CA ALA A 75 -23.45 -9.28 -6.32
C ALA A 75 -24.45 -8.17 -5.92
N HIS A 76 -23.98 -6.97 -5.61
CA HIS A 76 -24.84 -5.82 -5.32
C HIS A 76 -25.21 -5.08 -6.61
N THR A 77 -26.45 -5.24 -7.07
CA THR A 77 -27.03 -4.57 -8.24
C THR A 77 -27.72 -3.22 -7.93
N GLY A 78 -27.86 -2.87 -6.64
CA GLY A 78 -28.44 -1.59 -6.19
C GLY A 78 -27.43 -0.44 -6.07
N LYS A 79 -27.93 0.80 -5.88
CA LYS A 79 -27.09 1.97 -5.54
C LYS A 79 -26.40 1.74 -4.19
N LEU A 80 -25.10 1.45 -4.23
CA LEU A 80 -24.25 1.38 -3.03
C LEU A 80 -23.89 2.79 -2.58
N TRP A 81 -24.19 3.11 -1.32
CA TRP A 81 -23.76 4.38 -0.74
C TRP A 81 -22.28 4.32 -0.35
N PRO A 82 -21.52 5.45 -0.39
CA PRO A 82 -20.08 5.46 -0.13
C PRO A 82 -19.66 4.82 1.20
N TRP A 83 -20.45 5.00 2.26
CA TRP A 83 -20.23 4.44 3.60
C TRP A 83 -20.47 2.93 3.70
N GLN A 84 -21.21 2.33 2.77
CA GLN A 84 -21.34 0.86 2.67
C GLN A 84 -20.11 0.24 1.99
N LEU A 85 -19.44 0.99 1.12
CA LEU A 85 -18.18 0.58 0.51
C LEU A 85 -16.99 0.77 1.47
N TYR A 86 -16.97 1.91 2.17
CA TYR A 86 -15.91 2.30 3.08
C TYR A 86 -16.53 2.60 4.46
N PRO A 87 -16.64 1.60 5.35
CA PRO A 87 -17.22 1.82 6.66
C PRO A 87 -16.42 2.88 7.43
N PRO A 88 -17.06 3.75 8.22
CA PRO A 88 -16.38 4.86 8.91
C PRO A 88 -15.26 4.38 9.84
N GLN A 89 -15.36 3.18 10.40
CA GLN A 89 -14.30 2.53 11.17
C GLN A 89 -13.00 2.36 10.36
N LEU A 90 -13.10 2.09 9.06
CA LEU A 90 -11.94 1.99 8.16
C LEU A 90 -11.25 3.33 7.97
N LEU A 91 -12.01 4.43 7.89
CA LEU A 91 -11.46 5.78 7.81
C LEU A 91 -10.68 6.12 9.09
N VAL A 92 -11.26 5.84 10.27
CA VAL A 92 -10.56 6.02 11.56
C VAL A 92 -9.28 5.19 11.60
N PHE A 93 -9.33 3.95 11.13
CA PHE A 93 -8.15 3.08 11.05
C PHE A 93 -7.06 3.64 10.12
N ILE A 94 -7.43 4.15 8.94
CA ILE A 94 -6.49 4.78 8.00
C ILE A 94 -5.86 6.01 8.63
N ILE A 95 -6.65 6.88 9.26
CA ILE A 95 -6.15 8.09 9.95
C ILE A 95 -5.16 7.67 11.05
N ALA A 96 -5.50 6.69 11.88
CA ALA A 96 -4.63 6.18 12.93
C ALA A 96 -3.31 5.64 12.35
N MET A 97 -3.35 4.88 11.25
CA MET A 97 -2.14 4.40 10.58
C MET A 97 -1.25 5.53 10.06
N VAL A 98 -1.85 6.57 9.47
CA VAL A 98 -1.11 7.74 8.96
C VAL A 98 -0.46 8.52 10.11
N VAL A 99 -1.20 8.74 11.19
CA VAL A 99 -0.68 9.42 12.40
C VAL A 99 0.44 8.59 13.01
N LEU A 100 0.23 7.28 13.19
CA LEU A 100 1.23 6.36 13.73
C LEU A 100 2.51 6.40 12.89
N MET A 101 2.40 6.34 11.57
CA MET A 101 3.56 6.42 10.68
C MET A 101 4.30 7.75 10.83
N ARG A 102 3.58 8.86 10.98
CA ARG A 102 4.20 10.18 11.22
C ARG A 102 4.92 10.25 12.55
N VAL A 103 4.36 9.64 13.60
CA VAL A 103 4.99 9.56 14.93
C VAL A 103 6.24 8.68 14.88
N LEU A 104 6.16 7.48 14.27
CA LEU A 104 7.31 6.59 14.12
C LEU A 104 8.46 7.26 13.36
N LYS A 105 8.16 8.00 12.29
CA LYS A 105 9.18 8.76 11.54
C LYS A 105 9.87 9.83 12.38
N ARG A 106 9.18 10.42 13.36
CA ARG A 106 9.77 11.40 14.30
C ARG A 106 10.58 10.72 15.41
N VAL A 107 10.07 9.63 15.97
CA VAL A 107 10.72 8.91 17.06
C VAL A 107 12.02 8.24 16.60
N LEU A 108 12.03 7.74 15.35
CA LEU A 108 13.19 7.07 14.76
C LEU A 108 14.11 8.06 14.02
N ASP A 109 13.90 9.37 14.15
CA ASP A 109 14.78 10.35 13.53
C ASP A 109 16.20 10.22 14.12
N GLY A 110 17.21 10.26 13.27
CA GLY A 110 18.59 9.95 13.64
C GLY A 110 18.92 8.45 13.87
N GLN A 111 17.94 7.55 13.89
CA GLN A 111 18.17 6.11 14.02
C GLN A 111 18.24 5.44 12.63
N ALA A 112 19.45 5.24 12.12
CA ALA A 112 19.73 4.66 10.81
C ALA A 112 18.94 3.38 10.52
N ALA A 113 18.96 2.40 11.44
CA ALA A 113 18.24 1.13 11.28
C ALA A 113 16.73 1.33 11.25
N GLY A 114 16.18 2.15 12.15
CA GLY A 114 14.74 2.42 12.23
C GLY A 114 14.20 3.08 10.95
N LEU A 115 14.91 4.07 10.42
CA LEU A 115 14.57 4.73 9.17
C LEU A 115 14.66 3.77 7.97
N ALA A 116 15.66 2.89 7.94
CA ALA A 116 15.81 1.89 6.90
C ALA A 116 14.66 0.86 6.92
N THR A 117 14.25 0.41 8.11
CA THR A 117 13.11 -0.50 8.28
C THR A 117 11.82 0.16 7.81
N LEU A 118 11.55 1.42 8.20
CA LEU A 118 10.38 2.16 7.73
C LEU A 118 10.39 2.33 6.20
N GLY A 119 11.55 2.65 5.61
CA GLY A 119 11.71 2.74 4.16
C GLY A 119 11.40 1.40 3.46
N GLY A 120 11.90 0.29 4.02
CA GLY A 120 11.59 -1.05 3.54
C GLY A 120 10.10 -1.41 3.64
N ILE A 121 9.43 -1.00 4.72
CA ILE A 121 7.97 -1.18 4.85
C ILE A 121 7.23 -0.39 3.77
N ASP A 122 7.59 0.88 3.54
CA ASP A 122 6.97 1.72 2.50
C ASP A 122 7.16 1.07 1.10
N VAL A 123 8.34 0.51 0.79
CA VAL A 123 8.58 -0.25 -0.45
C VAL A 123 7.71 -1.51 -0.52
N ALA A 124 7.66 -2.31 0.55
CA ALA A 124 6.89 -3.54 0.57
C ALA A 124 5.39 -3.27 0.37
N VAL A 125 4.87 -2.21 0.98
CA VAL A 125 3.47 -1.79 0.78
C VAL A 125 3.25 -1.28 -0.64
N ALA A 126 4.14 -0.45 -1.19
CA ALA A 126 4.03 0.04 -2.57
C ALA A 126 3.97 -1.12 -3.58
N VAL A 127 4.87 -2.10 -3.46
CA VAL A 127 4.86 -3.31 -4.29
C VAL A 127 3.57 -4.09 -4.09
N ALA A 128 3.13 -4.25 -2.85
CA ALA A 128 1.90 -4.99 -2.58
C ALA A 128 0.68 -4.34 -3.25
N LEU A 129 0.57 -3.01 -3.20
CA LEU A 129 -0.47 -2.23 -3.85
C LEU A 129 -0.42 -2.35 -5.38
N LEU A 130 0.77 -2.24 -5.98
CA LEU A 130 0.95 -2.39 -7.44
C LEU A 130 0.57 -3.79 -7.92
N VAL A 131 1.08 -4.83 -7.28
CA VAL A 131 0.79 -6.22 -7.64
C VAL A 131 -0.68 -6.55 -7.45
N ALA A 132 -1.29 -6.01 -6.40
CA ALA A 132 -2.71 -6.17 -6.15
C ALA A 132 -3.56 -5.41 -7.18
N SER A 133 -3.16 -4.22 -7.62
CA SER A 133 -3.89 -3.42 -8.62
C SER A 133 -4.16 -4.20 -9.91
N GLY A 134 -3.25 -5.11 -10.31
CA GLY A 134 -3.43 -5.98 -11.47
C GLY A 134 -4.63 -6.94 -11.38
N GLU A 135 -5.11 -7.25 -10.17
CA GLU A 135 -6.31 -8.10 -10.00
C GLU A 135 -7.60 -7.36 -10.39
N TYR A 136 -7.64 -6.03 -10.26
CA TYR A 136 -8.74 -5.22 -10.75
C TYR A 136 -8.74 -5.12 -12.28
N ARG A 137 -7.56 -4.92 -12.88
CA ARG A 137 -7.40 -4.87 -14.34
C ARG A 137 -7.86 -6.17 -15.02
N ARG A 138 -7.35 -7.33 -14.56
CA ARG A 138 -7.69 -8.66 -15.11
C ARG A 138 -9.17 -9.04 -15.06
N ARG A 139 -9.98 -8.33 -14.27
CA ARG A 139 -11.41 -8.61 -14.07
C ARG A 139 -12.32 -7.47 -14.53
N ALA A 140 -11.73 -6.39 -15.07
CA ALA A 140 -12.44 -5.26 -15.67
C ALA A 140 -12.48 -5.36 -17.21
N ASP A 141 -11.57 -6.15 -17.78
CA ASP A 141 -11.63 -6.72 -19.14
C ASP A 141 -12.54 -7.96 -19.15
#